data_AF-A0A6P3Y8J7-F1
#
_entry.id   AF-A0A6P3Y8J7-F1
#
_cell.length_a   1.000
_cell.length_b   1.000
_cell.length_c   1.000
_cell.angle_alpha   90.00
_cell.angle_beta   90.00
_cell.angle_gamma   90.00
#
_symmetry.space_group_name_H-M   'P 1'
#
loop_
_entity.id
_entity.type
_entity.pdbx_description
1 polymer ?
#
loop_
_entity_poly.entity_id
_entity_poly.type
_entity_poly.pdbx_seq_one_letter_code
_entity_poly.pdbx_strand_id
1 'polypeptide(L)'
;MIVTILLLLITIVIIAFTFDFYVHHKKAGQLLDQIPGRKGVPILGNKLQIYLPRDKLWLFFCNMMDKYYPITKIWAFHIPVVSIRHPDDLEVTLNNTKNIEKSILYKILIPWLNTGLLTSGEIFPLLETLLNFRTYASNY
;
A
#
# COMPACT_ATOMS: atom_id res chain seq x y z
N MET A 1 28.89 -15.26 -20.40
CA MET A 1 27.46 -14.93 -20.58
C MET A 1 26.54 -15.75 -19.66
N ILE A 2 26.58 -17.08 -19.67
CA ILE A 2 25.74 -17.89 -18.75
C ILE A 2 26.12 -17.69 -17.28
N VAL A 3 27.42 -17.74 -16.96
CA VAL A 3 27.91 -17.54 -15.57
C VAL A 3 27.55 -16.14 -15.04
N THR A 4 27.66 -15.11 -15.89
CA THR A 4 27.28 -13.73 -15.53
C THR A 4 25.77 -13.59 -15.30
N ILE A 5 24.93 -14.28 -16.08
CA ILE A 5 23.48 -14.31 -15.89
C ILE A 5 23.12 -15.02 -14.57
N LEU A 6 23.76 -16.15 -14.27
CA LEU A 6 23.55 -16.89 -13.02
C LEU A 6 23.95 -16.06 -11.79
N LEU A 7 25.09 -15.39 -11.85
CA LEU A 7 25.56 -14.51 -10.77
C LEU A 7 24.56 -13.36 -10.51
N LEU A 8 24.05 -12.75 -11.58
CA LEU A 8 23.06 -11.68 -11.49
C LEU A 8 21.73 -12.18 -10.90
N LEU A 9 21.25 -13.36 -11.31
CA LEU A 9 20.06 -13.99 -10.74
C LEU A 9 20.22 -14.23 -9.23
N ILE A 10 21.34 -14.82 -8.82
CA ILE A 10 21.63 -15.11 -7.40
C ILE A 10 21.66 -13.80 -6.60
N THR A 11 22.28 -12.76 -7.15
CA THR A 11 22.35 -11.44 -6.50
C THR A 11 20.95 -10.85 -6.30
N ILE A 12 20.07 -10.94 -7.30
CA ILE A 12 18.67 -10.49 -7.18
C ILE A 12 17.92 -11.25 -6.09
N VAL A 13 18.10 -12.59 -6.02
CA VAL A 13 17.45 -13.42 -5.00
C VAL A 13 17.92 -13.04 -3.60
N ILE A 14 19.23 -12.80 -3.41
CA ILE A 14 19.80 -12.37 -2.12
C ILE A 14 19.26 -10.99 -1.73
N ILE A 15 19.16 -10.05 -2.66
CA ILE A 15 18.59 -8.71 -2.41
C ILE A 15 17.11 -8.82 -2.00
N ALA A 16 16.32 -9.63 -2.72
CA ALA A 16 14.92 -9.83 -2.39
C ALA A 16 14.73 -10.47 -1.00
N PHE A 17 15.58 -11.44 -0.64
CA PHE A 17 15.54 -12.11 0.66
C PHE A 17 15.93 -11.16 1.80
N THR A 18 17.00 -10.39 1.63
CA THR A 18 17.46 -9.42 2.64
C THR A 18 16.46 -8.29 2.83
N PHE A 19 15.82 -7.81 1.77
CA PHE A 19 14.74 -6.82 1.84
C PHE A 19 13.52 -7.36 2.60
N ASP A 20 13.08 -8.59 2.28
CA ASP A 20 11.96 -9.24 2.97
C ASP A 20 12.24 -9.44 4.46
N PHE A 21 13.44 -9.93 4.80
CA PHE A 21 13.90 -10.07 6.18
C PHE A 21 13.90 -8.72 6.90
N TYR A 22 14.41 -7.67 6.27
CA TYR A 22 14.45 -6.32 6.84
C TYR A 22 13.05 -5.74 7.13
N VAL A 23 12.08 -5.98 6.25
CA VAL A 23 10.70 -5.52 6.42
C VAL A 23 10.01 -6.24 7.59
N HIS A 24 10.20 -7.57 7.71
CA HIS A 24 9.55 -8.37 8.75
C HIS A 24 10.23 -8.25 10.13
N HIS A 25 11.56 -8.12 10.18
CA HIS A 25 12.30 -8.06 11.45
C HIS A 25 12.36 -6.67 12.09
N LYS A 26 11.92 -5.62 11.39
CA LYS A 26 11.80 -4.29 12.01
C LYS A 26 10.66 -4.25 13.03
N LYS A 27 10.77 -3.29 13.97
CA LYS A 27 9.75 -2.99 14.98
C LYS A 27 8.34 -2.85 14.38
N ALA A 28 8.23 -2.28 13.19
CA ALA A 28 6.95 -2.18 12.47
C ALA A 28 6.38 -3.56 12.07
N GLY A 29 7.20 -4.46 11.52
CA GLY A 29 6.79 -5.84 11.20
C GLY A 29 6.37 -6.62 12.44
N GLN A 30 7.11 -6.48 13.54
CA GLN A 30 6.79 -7.10 14.82
C GLN A 30 5.46 -6.60 15.40
N LEU A 31 5.18 -5.29 15.32
CA LEU A 31 3.89 -4.72 15.76
C LEU A 31 2.74 -5.21 14.86
N LEU A 32 2.97 -5.28 13.54
CA LEU A 32 1.99 -5.82 12.61
C LEU A 32 1.72 -7.31 12.88
N ASP A 33 2.70 -8.08 13.32
CA ASP A 33 2.55 -9.50 13.68
C ASP A 33 1.68 -9.76 14.91
N GLN A 34 1.40 -8.73 15.72
CA GLN A 34 0.43 -8.80 16.80
C GLN A 34 -1.02 -8.70 16.31
N ILE A 35 -1.25 -8.16 15.11
CA ILE A 35 -2.59 -8.02 14.54
C ILE A 35 -3.07 -9.39 14.02
N PRO A 36 -4.26 -9.85 14.43
CA PRO A 36 -4.82 -11.09 13.93
C PRO A 36 -5.01 -11.03 12.40
N GLY A 37 -4.58 -12.08 11.72
CA GLY A 37 -4.64 -12.14 10.26
C GLY A 37 -3.81 -13.30 9.70
N ARG A 38 -3.94 -13.53 8.39
CA ARG A 38 -3.13 -14.55 7.70
C ARG A 38 -1.69 -14.09 7.57
N LYS A 39 -0.78 -14.85 8.18
CA LYS A 39 0.66 -14.68 8.00
C LYS A 39 1.01 -14.96 6.54
N GLY A 40 1.60 -13.96 5.88
CA GLY A 40 2.16 -14.14 4.54
C GLY A 40 3.39 -15.03 4.61
N VAL A 41 3.66 -15.80 3.55
CA VAL A 41 4.95 -16.47 3.44
C VAL A 41 6.04 -15.43 3.12
N PRO A 42 7.28 -15.60 3.63
CA PRO A 42 8.40 -14.74 3.25
C PRO A 42 8.53 -14.63 1.73
N ILE A 43 8.84 -13.44 1.20
CA ILE A 43 9.05 -13.11 -0.22
C ILE A 43 7.77 -13.11 -1.09
N LEU A 44 6.92 -14.13 -0.99
CA LEU A 44 5.68 -14.23 -1.79
C LEU A 44 4.44 -13.62 -1.09
N GLY A 45 4.52 -13.31 0.20
CA GLY A 45 3.38 -12.85 1.00
C GLY A 45 2.21 -13.83 0.95
N ASN A 46 0.98 -13.33 0.81
CA ASN A 46 -0.19 -14.19 0.59
C ASN A 46 -0.47 -14.49 -0.89
N LYS A 47 0.44 -14.18 -1.84
CA LYS A 47 0.14 -14.25 -3.28
C LYS A 47 -0.28 -15.63 -3.79
N LEU A 48 0.37 -16.70 -3.32
CA LEU A 48 -0.01 -18.07 -3.69
C LEU A 48 -1.47 -18.37 -3.32
N GLN A 49 -1.96 -17.72 -2.27
CA GLN A 49 -3.30 -17.92 -1.73
C GLN A 49 -4.32 -16.92 -2.32
N ILE A 50 -3.83 -15.82 -2.90
CA ILE A 50 -4.63 -14.80 -3.60
C ILE A 50 -4.67 -15.09 -5.11
N TYR A 51 -4.04 -16.16 -5.59
CA TYR A 51 -4.17 -16.65 -6.95
C TYR A 51 -5.54 -17.33 -7.16
N LEU A 52 -6.60 -16.55 -7.03
CA LEU A 52 -7.96 -16.92 -7.31
C LEU A 52 -8.46 -16.16 -8.54
N PRO A 53 -9.42 -16.73 -9.29
CA PRO A 53 -10.07 -15.99 -10.36
C PRO A 53 -10.82 -14.79 -9.77
N ARG A 54 -10.92 -13.72 -10.57
CA ARG A 54 -11.33 -12.38 -10.12
C ARG A 54 -12.71 -12.37 -9.45
N ASP A 55 -13.62 -13.21 -9.92
CA ASP A 55 -14.96 -13.43 -9.39
C ASP A 55 -14.97 -13.96 -7.95
N LYS A 56 -13.96 -14.76 -7.57
CA LYS A 56 -13.85 -15.34 -6.22
C LYS A 56 -12.98 -14.52 -5.27
N LEU A 57 -12.21 -13.58 -5.81
CA LEU A 57 -11.30 -12.73 -5.04
C LEU A 57 -12.06 -11.89 -4.01
N TRP A 58 -13.18 -11.30 -4.42
CA TRP A 58 -14.03 -10.48 -3.54
C TRP A 58 -14.60 -11.30 -2.39
N LEU A 59 -15.23 -12.44 -2.69
CA LEU A 59 -15.77 -13.36 -1.69
C LEU A 59 -14.70 -13.87 -0.72
N PHE A 60 -13.48 -14.12 -1.21
CA PHE A 60 -12.36 -14.49 -0.36
C PHE A 60 -12.01 -13.38 0.64
N PHE A 61 -11.94 -12.12 0.20
CA PHE A 61 -11.69 -11.00 1.11
C PHE A 61 -12.81 -10.81 2.12
N CYS A 62 -14.08 -10.87 1.70
CA CYS A 62 -15.23 -10.79 2.62
C CYS A 62 -15.16 -11.88 3.69
N ASN A 63 -15.03 -13.15 3.30
CA ASN A 63 -14.92 -14.27 4.24
C ASN A 63 -13.74 -14.12 5.20
N MET A 64 -12.61 -13.61 4.71
CA MET A 64 -11.43 -13.39 5.53
C MET A 64 -11.65 -12.25 6.54
N MET A 65 -12.30 -11.16 6.12
CA MET A 65 -12.68 -10.05 6.99
C MET A 65 -13.73 -10.44 8.03
N ASP A 66 -14.64 -11.34 7.70
CA ASP A 66 -15.62 -11.88 8.66
C ASP A 66 -14.94 -12.82 9.66
N LYS A 67 -13.99 -13.64 9.20
CA LYS A 67 -13.27 -14.60 10.05
C LYS A 67 -12.37 -13.94 11.10
N TYR A 68 -11.73 -12.82 10.77
CA TYR A 68 -10.79 -12.12 11.64
C TYR A 68 -11.38 -10.80 12.19
N TYR A 69 -12.71 -10.69 12.30
CA TYR A 69 -13.35 -9.57 12.98
C TYR A 69 -12.78 -9.43 14.41
N PRO A 70 -12.48 -8.21 14.92
CA PRO A 70 -12.78 -6.87 14.37
C PRO A 70 -11.69 -6.22 13.48
N ILE A 71 -10.45 -6.71 13.53
CA ILE A 71 -9.30 -6.15 12.80
C ILE A 71 -8.57 -7.28 12.09
N THR A 72 -8.33 -7.14 10.79
CA THR A 72 -7.61 -8.14 10.01
C THR A 72 -6.38 -7.57 9.33
N LYS A 73 -5.31 -8.36 9.26
CA LYS A 73 -4.10 -8.07 8.49
C LYS A 73 -3.95 -9.00 7.28
N ILE A 74 -3.49 -8.44 6.16
CA ILE A 74 -3.04 -9.17 4.96
C ILE A 74 -1.70 -8.59 4.50
N TRP A 75 -0.77 -9.45 4.10
CA TRP A 75 0.43 -9.04 3.36
C TRP A 75 0.20 -9.09 1.85
N ALA A 76 0.22 -7.92 1.20
CA ALA A 76 0.23 -7.77 -0.24
C ALA A 76 1.70 -7.61 -0.70
N PHE A 77 2.35 -8.72 -1.07
CA PHE A 77 3.81 -8.79 -1.22
C PHE A 77 4.51 -8.31 0.06
N HIS A 78 5.13 -7.13 0.02
CA HIS A 78 5.89 -6.48 1.08
C HIS A 78 5.12 -5.33 1.74
N ILE A 79 3.89 -5.08 1.28
CA ILE A 79 3.03 -4.02 1.79
C ILE A 79 2.00 -4.66 2.74
N PRO A 80 2.08 -4.39 4.05
CA PRO A 80 1.06 -4.82 4.98
C PRO A 80 -0.19 -3.98 4.79
N VAL A 81 -1.33 -4.63 4.65
CA VAL A 81 -2.65 -4.01 4.57
C VAL A 81 -3.43 -4.43 5.80
N VAL A 82 -3.83 -3.45 6.59
CA VAL A 82 -4.67 -3.66 7.79
C VAL A 82 -6.06 -3.11 7.48
N SER A 83 -7.08 -3.90 7.76
CA SER A 83 -8.48 -3.52 7.61
C SER A 83 -9.14 -3.56 8.99
N ILE A 84 -9.68 -2.41 9.39
CA ILE A 84 -10.42 -2.19 10.64
C ILE A 84 -11.89 -2.15 10.27
N ARG A 85 -12.74 -2.96 10.93
CA ARG A 85 -14.20 -2.98 10.69
C ARG A 85 -15.03 -2.54 11.87
N HIS A 86 -14.44 -2.46 13.07
CA HIS A 86 -15.14 -1.96 14.23
C HIS A 86 -15.43 -0.45 14.07
N PRO A 87 -16.68 0.01 14.24
CA PRO A 87 -17.04 1.42 14.05
C PRO A 87 -16.26 2.34 15.00
N ASP A 88 -16.12 1.99 16.27
CA ASP A 88 -15.40 2.80 17.25
C ASP A 88 -13.90 2.95 16.90
N ASP A 89 -13.25 1.87 16.47
CA ASP A 89 -11.84 1.90 16.06
C ASP A 89 -11.65 2.70 14.76
N LEU A 90 -12.62 2.59 13.84
CA LEU A 90 -12.65 3.38 12.61
C LEU A 90 -12.81 4.87 12.92
N GLU A 91 -13.71 5.23 13.82
CA GLU A 91 -13.94 6.62 14.22
C GLU A 91 -12.66 7.22 14.84
N VAL A 92 -12.01 6.50 15.76
CA VAL A 92 -10.74 6.95 16.36
C VAL A 92 -9.63 7.09 15.31
N THR A 93 -9.52 6.13 14.38
CA THR A 93 -8.48 6.15 13.34
C THR A 93 -8.72 7.26 12.33
N LEU A 94 -9.97 7.48 11.90
CA LEU A 94 -10.35 8.49 10.93
C LEU A 94 -10.33 9.90 11.51
N ASN A 95 -10.69 10.06 12.79
CA ASN A 95 -10.61 11.35 13.47
C ASN A 95 -9.17 11.80 13.72
N ASN A 96 -8.21 10.87 13.80
CA ASN A 96 -6.81 11.19 13.99
C ASN A 96 -6.08 11.42 12.66
N THR A 97 -6.21 12.62 12.11
CA THR A 97 -5.61 13.03 10.82
C THR A 97 -4.08 13.03 10.81
N LYS A 98 -3.41 12.94 11.97
CA LYS A 98 -1.94 12.92 12.05
C LYS A 98 -1.32 11.64 11.48
N ASN A 99 -2.07 10.53 11.43
CA ASN A 99 -1.56 9.23 10.97
C ASN A 99 -2.12 8.81 9.59
N ILE A 100 -2.99 9.64 8.98
CA ILE A 100 -3.58 9.36 7.67
C ILE A 100 -2.70 10.03 6.60
N GLU A 101 -1.52 9.48 6.38
CA GLU A 101 -0.76 9.83 5.18
C GLU A 101 -1.44 9.23 3.95
N LYS A 102 -1.49 9.99 2.83
CA LYS A 102 -2.04 9.51 1.56
C LYS A 102 -1.32 8.20 1.18
N SER A 103 -2.05 7.08 1.29
CA SER A 103 -1.53 5.73 1.03
C SER A 103 -0.89 5.63 -0.36
N ILE A 104 0.07 4.71 -0.52
CA ILE A 104 0.62 4.29 -1.82
C ILE A 104 -0.50 3.98 -2.83
N LEU A 105 -1.66 3.52 -2.36
CA LEU A 105 -2.84 3.30 -3.19
C LEU A 105 -3.29 4.57 -3.92
N TYR A 106 -3.21 5.75 -3.30
CA TYR A 106 -3.50 7.01 -3.99
C TYR A 106 -2.51 7.28 -5.13
N LYS A 107 -1.22 6.97 -4.96
CA LYS A 107 -0.21 7.12 -6.04
C LYS A 107 -0.50 6.22 -7.24
N ILE A 108 -1.04 5.03 -7.00
CA ILE A 108 -1.42 4.07 -8.05
C ILE A 108 -2.75 4.48 -8.72
N LEU A 109 -3.67 5.07 -7.96
CA LEU A 109 -4.98 5.50 -8.44
C LEU A 109 -4.93 6.84 -9.18
N ILE A 110 -3.98 7.74 -8.88
CA ILE A 110 -3.86 9.06 -9.54
C ILE A 110 -3.81 8.96 -11.07
N PRO A 111 -2.98 8.08 -11.69
CA PRO A 111 -2.98 7.94 -13.16
C PRO A 111 -4.27 7.36 -13.72
N TRP A 112 -5.01 6.56 -12.94
CA TRP A 112 -6.22 5.88 -13.40
C TRP A 112 -7.48 6.74 -13.23
N LEU A 113 -7.53 7.53 -12.16
CA LEU A 113 -8.64 8.42 -11.85
C LEU A 113 -8.48 9.82 -12.46
N ASN A 114 -7.30 10.11 -13.01
CA ASN A 114 -6.86 11.44 -13.44
C ASN A 114 -6.94 12.48 -12.29
N THR A 115 -6.57 13.74 -12.52
CA THR A 115 -6.74 14.83 -11.56
C THR A 115 -8.23 15.20 -11.43
N GLY A 116 -8.99 14.41 -10.68
CA GLY A 116 -10.40 14.64 -10.34
C GLY A 116 -10.63 14.92 -8.85
N LEU A 117 -11.90 15.03 -8.45
CA LEU A 117 -12.39 15.40 -7.10
C LEU A 117 -11.71 14.64 -5.93
N LEU A 118 -11.28 13.39 -6.15
CA LEU A 118 -10.62 12.56 -5.14
C LEU A 118 -9.10 12.78 -5.03
N THR A 119 -8.52 13.59 -5.92
CA THR A 119 -7.08 13.89 -6.03
C THR A 119 -6.76 15.38 -5.97
N SER A 120 -7.77 16.25 -5.99
CA SER A 120 -7.64 17.72 -6.02
C SER A 120 -7.16 18.36 -4.72
N GLY A 121 -6.52 17.60 -3.83
CA GLY A 121 -5.84 18.12 -2.65
C GLY A 121 -4.55 18.86 -3.02
N GLU A 122 -4.72 20.05 -3.59
CA GLU A 122 -4.00 21.31 -3.34
C GLU A 122 -2.48 21.37 -3.56
N ILE A 123 -2.00 20.97 -4.74
CA ILE A 123 -0.67 21.43 -5.22
C ILE A 123 -0.75 21.93 -6.65
N PHE A 124 -1.45 21.20 -7.52
CA PHE A 124 -1.52 21.52 -8.94
C PHE A 124 -2.29 22.81 -9.27
N PRO A 125 -3.48 23.08 -8.69
CA PRO A 125 -4.22 24.33 -8.96
C PRO A 125 -3.49 25.58 -8.46
N LEU A 126 -2.73 25.45 -7.37
CA LEU A 126 -1.93 26.53 -6.79
C LEU A 126 -0.75 26.89 -7.70
N LEU A 127 -0.06 25.89 -8.24
CA LEU A 127 1.04 26.11 -9.19
C LEU A 127 0.54 26.73 -10.51
N GLU A 128 -0.63 26.31 -10.99
CA GLU A 128 -1.25 26.89 -12.19
C GLU A 128 -1.66 28.35 -11.95
N THR A 129 -2.21 28.66 -10.77
CA THR A 129 -2.54 30.04 -10.38
C THR A 129 -1.27 30.89 -10.26
N LEU A 130 -0.20 30.39 -9.63
CA LEU A 130 1.07 31.11 -9.48
C LEU A 130 1.78 31.35 -10.82
N LEU A 131 1.72 30.39 -11.75
CA LEU A 131 2.28 30.55 -13.10
C LEU A 131 1.48 31.57 -13.91
N ASN A 132 0.15 31.53 -13.85
CA ASN A 132 -0.72 32.50 -14.52
C ASN A 132 -0.53 33.93 -13.97
N PHE A 133 -0.36 34.09 -12.66
CA PHE A 133 -0.02 35.38 -12.05
C PHE A 133 1.35 35.89 -12.50
N ARG A 134 2.36 35.02 -12.62
CA ARG A 134 3.70 35.41 -13.07
C ARG A 134 3.70 35.89 -14.53
N THR A 135 2.91 35.26 -15.41
CA THR A 135 2.76 35.71 -16.80
C THR A 135 1.96 37.01 -16.93
N TYR A 136 1.05 37.30 -16.00
CA TYR A 136 0.31 38.57 -16.01
C TYR A 136 1.19 39.74 -15.53
N ALA A 137 2.06 39.50 -14.54
CA ALA A 137 2.97 40.51 -14.01
C ALA A 137 4.18 40.82 -14.91
N SER A 138 4.46 40.01 -15.94
CA SER A 138 5.54 40.27 -16.91
C SER A 138 5.07 40.94 -18.21
N ASN A 139 3.78 41.21 -18.35
CA ASN A 139 3.17 41.86 -19.52
C ASN A 139 2.73 43.31 -19.23
N TYR A 140 3.16 43.87 -18.10
CA TYR A 140 3.12 45.28 -17.73
C TYR A 140 4.51 45.70 -17.25
#